data_AF-A0AAW4YH91-F1
#
_entry.id   AF-A0AAW4YH91-F1
#
_cell.length_a   1.000
_cell.length_b   1.000
_cell.length_c   1.000
_cell.angle_alpha   90.00
_cell.angle_beta   90.00
_cell.angle_gamma   90.00
#
_symmetry.space_group_name_H-M   'P 1'
#
loop_
_entity.id
_entity.type
_entity.pdbx_description
1 polymer ?
#
loop_
_entity_poly.entity_id
_entity_poly.type
_entity_poly.pdbx_seq_one_letter_code
_entity_poly.pdbx_strand_id
1 'polypeptide(L)' 'MEDLSIGSEIVLKVVETEKEQCNGCFFDEICTDIYEKVCGNFKCVAIDRKDGKAVQFKRVK' A
#
# COMPACT_ATOMS: atom_id res chain seq x y z
N MET A 1 14.24 3.75 -6.22
CA MET A 1 13.40 4.50 -5.27
C MET A 1 13.45 5.96 -5.65
N GLU A 2 12.31 6.64 -5.66
CA GLU A 2 12.24 8.09 -5.89
C GLU A 2 12.86 8.83 -4.68
N ASP A 3 13.61 9.89 -4.94
CA ASP A 3 14.20 10.72 -3.89
C ASP A 3 13.22 11.84 -3.52
N LEU A 4 12.63 11.74 -2.34
CA LEU A 4 11.63 12.69 -1.85
C LEU A 4 12.30 13.68 -0.90
N SER A 5 12.18 14.96 -1.19
CA SER A 5 12.75 16.01 -0.34
C SER A 5 12.04 16.06 1.01
N ILE A 6 12.77 16.51 2.05
CA ILE A 6 12.20 16.72 3.39
C ILE A 6 11.02 17.70 3.27
N GLY A 7 9.86 17.29 3.78
CA GLY A 7 8.62 18.05 3.69
C GLY A 7 7.72 17.69 2.50
N SER A 8 8.12 16.73 1.67
CA SER A 8 7.26 16.20 0.61
C SER A 8 6.05 15.47 1.19
N GLU A 9 4.88 15.71 0.60
CA GLU A 9 3.65 14.99 0.87
C GLU A 9 3.36 14.00 -0.26
N ILE A 10 2.91 12.79 0.09
CA ILE A 10 2.52 11.77 -0.88
C ILE A 10 1.04 11.45 -0.68
N VAL A 11 0.25 11.57 -1.74
CA VAL A 11 -1.15 11.16 -1.72
C VAL A 11 -1.28 9.75 -2.29
N LEU A 12 -1.87 8.86 -1.50
CA LEU A 12 -2.17 7.48 -1.90
C LEU A 12 -3.66 7.32 -2.15
N LYS A 13 -4.01 6.70 -3.28
CA LYS A 13 -5.36 6.25 -3.58
C LYS A 13 -5.48 4.75 -3.30
N VAL A 14 -6.52 4.38 -2.57
CA VAL A 14 -6.91 2.98 -2.38
C VAL A 14 -7.76 2.55 -3.57
N VAL A 15 -7.33 1.51 -4.27
CA VAL A 15 -8.04 0.94 -5.42
C VAL A 15 -8.32 -0.54 -5.19
N GLU A 16 -9.49 -1.00 -5.61
CA GLU A 16 -9.82 -2.42 -5.62
C GLU A 16 -8.91 -3.19 -6.58
N THR A 17 -8.60 -4.43 -6.23
CA THR A 17 -7.80 -5.35 -7.05
C THR A 17 -8.33 -6.77 -6.95
N GLU A 18 -8.10 -7.57 -7.98
CA GLU A 18 -8.38 -9.02 -7.96
C GLU A 18 -7.22 -9.83 -7.37
N LYS A 19 -6.05 -9.20 -7.15
CA LYS A 19 -4.91 -9.86 -6.52
C LYS A 19 -5.14 -9.96 -5.03
N GLU A 20 -5.12 -11.16 -4.48
CA GLU A 20 -5.25 -11.35 -3.03
C GLU A 20 -4.08 -10.72 -2.26
N GLN A 21 -2.90 -10.62 -2.86
CA GLN A 21 -1.69 -10.13 -2.22
C GLN A 21 -1.43 -8.65 -2.51
N CYS A 22 -0.87 -7.93 -1.52
CA CYS A 22 -0.54 -6.50 -1.63
C CYS A 22 0.70 -6.20 -2.52
N ASN A 23 1.06 -7.11 -3.42
CA ASN A 23 2.23 -7.02 -4.28
C ASN A 23 2.04 -5.95 -5.36
N GLY A 24 3.09 -5.19 -5.65
CA GLY A 24 3.09 -4.08 -6.59
C GLY A 24 2.29 -2.86 -6.12
N CYS A 25 2.05 -2.71 -4.81
CA CYS A 25 1.51 -1.48 -4.25
C CYS A 25 2.62 -0.54 -3.76
N PHE A 26 2.29 0.70 -3.44
CA PHE A 26 3.24 1.67 -2.88
C PHE A 26 4.04 1.09 -1.71
N PHE A 27 3.40 0.35 -0.81
CA PHE A 27 4.08 -0.25 0.33
C PHE A 27 5.04 -1.37 -0.11
N ASP A 28 4.68 -2.17 -1.12
CA ASP A 28 5.56 -3.19 -1.70
C ASP A 28 6.86 -2.60 -2.29
N GLU A 29 6.81 -1.35 -2.78
CA GLU A 29 8.00 -0.64 -3.30
C GLU A 29 8.97 -0.18 -2.21
N ILE A 30 8.47 0.07 -0.99
CA ILE A 30 9.26 0.45 0.22
C ILE A 30 9.51 -0.75 1.14
N CYS A 31 9.07 -1.94 0.72
CA CYS A 31 9.08 -3.19 1.46
C CYS A 31 10.43 -3.91 1.37
N THR A 32 11.48 -3.24 1.85
CA THR A 32 12.70 -3.92 2.31
C THR A 32 12.70 -4.01 3.84
N ASP A 33 12.88 -2.88 4.56
CA ASP A 33 13.15 -2.90 6.02
C ASP A 33 11.94 -2.52 6.90
N ILE A 34 10.86 -2.02 6.30
CA ILE A 34 9.71 -1.44 7.02
C ILE A 34 8.45 -2.34 6.91
N TYR A 35 8.54 -3.40 6.11
CA TYR A 35 7.43 -4.30 5.72
C TYR A 35 6.56 -4.70 6.90
N GLU A 36 7.16 -5.25 7.95
CA GLU A 36 6.43 -5.87 9.05
C GLU A 36 5.66 -4.85 9.89
N LYS A 37 6.19 -3.63 10.04
CA LYS A 37 5.57 -2.58 10.87
C LYS A 37 4.50 -1.79 10.13
N VAL A 38 4.64 -1.60 8.82
CA VAL A 38 3.71 -0.74 8.06
C VAL A 38 2.61 -1.56 7.40
N CYS A 39 2.92 -2.70 6.77
CA CYS A 39 1.88 -3.50 6.11
C CYS A 39 0.89 -4.10 7.11
N GLY A 40 1.32 -4.42 8.34
CA GLY A 40 0.40 -4.87 9.41
C GLY A 40 -0.64 -3.83 9.83
N ASN A 41 -0.38 -2.54 9.61
CA ASN A 41 -1.31 -1.46 9.94
C ASN A 41 -2.32 -1.16 8.82
N PHE A 42 -2.06 -1.61 7.59
CA PHE A 42 -2.90 -1.34 6.43
C PHE A 42 -3.48 -2.64 5.86
N LYS A 43 -4.77 -2.86 6.14
CA LYS A 43 -5.51 -4.03 5.65
C LYS A 43 -5.66 -3.96 4.13
N CYS A 44 -4.86 -4.76 3.43
CA CYS A 44 -4.91 -4.91 1.97
C CYS A 44 -5.77 -6.09 1.51
N VAL A 45 -5.74 -7.19 2.25
CA VAL A 45 -6.40 -8.45 1.87
C VAL A 45 -7.90 -8.38 2.16
N ALA A 46 -8.69 -9.04 1.33
CA ALA A 46 -10.16 -9.08 1.46
C ALA A 46 -10.61 -9.57 2.84
N ILE A 47 -9.95 -10.61 3.39
CA ILE A 47 -10.32 -11.26 4.65
C ILE A 47 -10.24 -10.33 5.87
N ASP A 48 -9.35 -9.32 5.83
CA ASP A 48 -9.13 -8.42 6.94
C ASP A 48 -10.02 -7.17 6.86
N ARG A 49 -10.54 -6.86 5.67
CA ARG A 49 -11.29 -5.62 5.40
C ARG A 49 -12.78 -5.81 5.61
N LYS A 50 -13.43 -4.75 6.10
CA LYS A 50 -14.89 -4.74 6.33
C LYS A 50 -15.71 -4.85 5.05
N ASP A 51 -15.15 -4.41 3.92
CA ASP A 51 -15.81 -4.44 2.60
C ASP A 51 -15.57 -5.74 1.83
N GLY A 52 -14.74 -6.66 2.36
CA GLY A 52 -14.43 -7.94 1.71
C GLY A 52 -13.67 -7.82 0.38
N LYS A 53 -13.10 -6.64 0.07
CA LYS A 53 -12.42 -6.38 -1.20
C LYS A 53 -10.92 -6.34 -1.01
N ALA A 54 -10.16 -7.01 -1.87
CA ALA A 54 -8.71 -6.80 -1.89
C ALA A 54 -8.39 -5.43 -2.51
N VAL A 55 -7.38 -4.74 -1.96
CA VAL A 55 -7.01 -3.39 -2.41
C VAL A 55 -5.51 -3.21 -2.59
N GLN A 56 -5.16 -2.23 -3.42
CA GLN A 56 -3.80 -1.70 -3.56
C GLN A 56 -3.76 -0.21 -3.25
N PHE A 57 -2.64 0.23 -2.68
CA PHE A 57 -2.32 1.65 -2.51
C PHE A 57 -1.48 2.11 -3.70
N LYS A 58 -1.98 3.07 -4.47
CA LYS A 58 -1.29 3.65 -5.62
C LYS A 58 -1.02 5.12 -5.38
N ARG A 59 0.18 5.60 -5.72
CA ARG A 59 0.45 7.04 -5.73
C ARG A 59 -0.49 7.73 -6.71
N VAL A 60 -1.04 8.86 -6.30
CA VAL A 60 -1.70 9.81 -7.21
C VAL A 60 -0.60 10.70 -7.78
N LYS A 61 -0.52 10.79 -9.11
CA LYS A 61 0.35 11.75 -9.82
C LYS A 61 -0.40 13.04 -10.08
#